data_AF-A0A091F9N9-F1
#
_entry.id   AF-A0A091F9N9-F1
#
_cell.length_a   1.000
_cell.length_b   1.000
_cell.length_c   1.000
_cell.angle_alpha   90.00
_cell.angle_beta   90.00
_cell.angle_gamma   90.00
#
_symmetry.space_group_name_H-M   'P 1'
#
loop_
_entity.id
_entity.type
_entity.pdbx_description
1 polymer ?
#
loop_
_entity_poly.entity_id
_entity_poly.type
_entity_poly.pdbx_seq_one_letter_code
_entity_poly.pdbx_strand_id
1 'polypeptide(L)'
;MIAEACSHHALEDDIGRVKIPRWLRQYVGGDLQIDTSTGRNYPDDLTKYKLIIHCGACMINRREMLNRLRKANEAGVPVTNYGVAISFLQGVIKRSLAPFPFALLAFETERKKQDLDR
;
A
#
# COMPACT_ATOMS: atom_id res chain seq x y z
N MET A 1 3.71 6.87 2.30
CA MET A 1 2.53 7.71 1.96
C MET A 1 1.28 6.84 1.84
N ILE A 2 0.16 7.31 2.37
CA ILE A 2 -1.18 6.79 2.07
C ILE A 2 -1.76 7.57 0.88
N ALA A 3 -2.18 6.89 -0.17
CA ALA A 3 -2.73 7.53 -1.36
C ALA A 3 -4.21 7.18 -1.61
N GLU A 4 -5.07 8.20 -1.49
CA GLU A 4 -6.51 8.10 -1.73
C GLU A 4 -6.86 8.73 -3.07
N ALA A 5 -7.53 7.97 -3.94
CA ALA A 5 -7.85 8.40 -5.29
C ALA A 5 -9.08 9.33 -5.37
N CYS A 6 -9.86 9.40 -4.29
CA CYS A 6 -11.02 10.26 -4.15
C CYS A 6 -10.76 11.35 -3.09
N SER A 7 -11.49 12.46 -3.20
CA SER A 7 -11.41 13.60 -2.30
C SER A 7 -12.52 13.59 -1.23
N HIS A 8 -13.07 12.42 -0.91
CA HIS A 8 -14.12 12.32 0.09
C HIS A 8 -13.59 12.71 1.48
N HIS A 9 -14.47 13.28 2.30
CA HIS A 9 -14.16 13.53 3.70
C HIS A 9 -13.97 12.18 4.40
N ALA A 10 -12.83 12.02 5.06
CA ALA A 10 -12.56 10.85 5.88
C ALA A 10 -13.54 10.84 7.07
N LEU A 11 -14.15 9.69 7.29
CA LEU A 11 -14.99 9.45 8.46
C LEU A 11 -14.13 9.26 9.70
N GLU A 12 -14.74 9.38 10.89
CA GLU A 12 -14.11 8.89 12.11
C GLU A 12 -13.79 7.38 11.95
N ASP A 13 -12.61 6.96 12.42
CA ASP A 13 -12.08 5.59 12.25
C ASP A 13 -11.79 5.12 10.81
N ASP A 14 -11.45 6.05 9.93
CA ASP A 14 -11.07 5.75 8.55
C ASP A 14 -9.94 4.70 8.42
N ILE A 15 -10.12 3.77 7.49
CA ILE A 15 -9.18 2.65 7.28
C ILE A 15 -7.81 3.19 6.83
N GLY A 16 -7.81 4.16 5.92
CA GLY A 16 -6.62 4.70 5.29
C GLY A 16 -5.83 5.63 6.21
N ARG A 17 -6.52 6.48 6.98
CA ARG A 17 -5.90 7.56 7.77
C ARG A 17 -5.71 7.23 9.25
N VAL A 18 -6.42 6.23 9.78
CA VAL A 18 -6.33 5.84 11.20
C VAL A 18 -5.82 4.41 11.35
N LYS A 19 -6.54 3.42 10.80
CA LYS A 19 -6.28 2.00 11.11
C LYS A 19 -4.97 1.50 10.51
N ILE A 20 -4.76 1.70 9.21
CA ILE A 20 -3.52 1.29 8.53
C ILE A 20 -2.29 1.97 9.17
N PRO A 21 -2.26 3.30 9.39
CA PRO A 21 -1.16 3.96 10.08
C PRO A 21 -0.85 3.39 11.47
N ARG A 22 -1.88 3.09 12.26
CA ARG A 22 -1.71 2.45 13.57
C ARG A 22 -1.08 1.07 13.46
N TRP A 23 -1.60 0.21 12.59
CA TRP A 23 -1.08 -1.14 12.39
C TRP A 23 0.36 -1.15 11.86
N LEU A 24 0.72 -0.19 10.99
CA LEU A 24 2.10 -0.04 10.51
C LEU A 24 3.06 0.30 11.63
N ARG A 25 2.72 1.27 12.49
CA ARG A 25 3.56 1.63 13.64
C ARG A 25 3.73 0.45 14.60
N GLN A 26 2.66 -0.31 14.85
CA GLN A 26 2.72 -1.53 15.66
C GLN A 26 3.61 -2.60 15.03
N TYR A 27 3.52 -2.81 13.72
CA TYR A 27 4.34 -3.79 13.01
C TYR A 27 5.83 -3.43 12.99
N VAL A 28 6.15 -2.15 12.80
CA VAL A 28 7.55 -1.67 12.78
C VAL A 28 8.13 -1.56 14.19
N GLY A 29 7.29 -1.39 15.22
CA GLY A 29 7.73 -1.22 16.61
C GLY A 29 8.35 0.16 16.88
N GLY A 30 8.05 1.15 16.05
CA GLY A 30 8.61 2.50 16.14
C GLY A 30 7.72 3.54 15.45
N ASP A 31 8.16 4.80 15.49
CA ASP A 31 7.41 5.87 14.81
C ASP A 31 7.66 5.86 13.30
N LEU A 32 6.63 6.24 12.55
CA LEU A 32 6.64 6.33 11.11
C LEU A 32 6.05 7.67 10.69
N GLN A 33 6.80 8.40 9.86
CA GLN A 33 6.26 9.55 9.15
C GLN A 33 5.36 9.06 8.02
N ILE A 34 4.06 9.37 8.14
CA ILE A 34 3.03 8.93 7.21
C ILE A 34 2.29 10.15 6.68
N ASP A 35 2.63 10.56 5.47
CA ASP A 35 1.89 11.57 4.72
C ASP A 35 0.67 10.93 4.03
N THR A 36 -0.40 11.72 3.87
CA THR A 36 -1.61 11.34 3.12
C THR A 36 -1.76 12.22 1.89
N SER A 37 -2.03 11.62 0.73
CA SER A 37 -2.34 12.32 -0.52
C SER A 37 -3.74 11.95 -0.97
N THR A 38 -4.60 12.93 -1.22
CA THR A 38 -6.00 12.73 -1.61
C THR A 38 -6.31 13.33 -2.97
N GLY A 39 -7.16 12.66 -3.74
CA GLY A 39 -7.63 13.15 -5.04
C GLY A 39 -6.86 12.55 -6.21
N ARG A 40 -7.01 13.16 -7.39
CA ARG A 40 -6.61 12.56 -8.68
C ARG A 40 -5.10 12.47 -8.92
N ASN A 41 -4.32 13.31 -8.25
CA ASN A 41 -2.87 13.40 -8.47
C ASN A 41 -2.09 12.92 -7.25
N TYR A 42 -0.90 12.40 -7.51
CA TYR A 42 0.14 12.25 -6.51
C TYR A 42 0.81 13.62 -6.27
N PRO A 43 1.50 13.80 -5.12
CA PRO A 43 2.37 14.95 -4.92
C PRO A 43 3.49 14.96 -5.96
N ASP A 44 4.06 16.14 -6.20
CA ASP A 44 5.06 16.36 -7.26
C ASP A 44 6.33 15.54 -7.03
N ASP A 45 6.78 15.44 -5.78
CA ASP A 45 7.92 14.63 -5.41
C ASP A 45 7.49 13.35 -4.66
N LEU A 46 7.56 12.23 -5.36
CA LEU A 46 7.35 10.90 -4.80
C LEU A 46 8.63 10.30 -4.20
N THR A 47 9.81 10.75 -4.63
CA THR A 47 11.10 10.13 -4.31
C THR A 47 11.42 10.19 -2.82
N LYS A 48 10.81 11.14 -2.10
CA LYS A 48 10.88 11.25 -0.64
C LYS A 48 10.21 10.08 0.11
N TYR A 49 9.40 9.26 -0.54
CA TYR A 49 8.70 8.14 0.10
C TYR A 49 9.39 6.80 -0.15
N LYS A 50 9.40 5.94 0.87
CA LYS A 50 9.88 4.56 0.78
C LYS A 50 8.80 3.55 0.37
N LEU A 51 7.54 3.90 0.54
CA LEU A 51 6.38 3.05 0.23
C LEU A 51 5.14 3.89 -0.01
N ILE A 52 4.37 3.52 -1.04
CA ILE A 52 3.02 4.02 -1.27
C ILE A 52 2.02 2.91 -0.93
N ILE A 53 1.03 3.23 -0.10
CA ILE A 53 -0.12 2.36 0.14
C ILE A 53 -1.33 3.04 -0.50
N HIS A 54 -1.76 2.50 -1.63
CA HIS A 54 -2.88 3.03 -2.40
C HIS A 54 -4.22 2.48 -1.88
N CYS A 55 -5.26 3.32 -1.89
CA CYS A 55 -6.63 2.88 -1.60
C CYS A 55 -7.13 1.86 -2.64
N GLY A 56 -8.36 1.33 -2.44
CA GLY A 56 -9.01 0.42 -3.39
C GLY A 56 -9.36 1.01 -4.75
N ALA A 57 -9.10 2.31 -4.97
CA ALA A 57 -9.28 2.98 -6.27
C ALA A 57 -10.72 2.95 -6.83
N CYS A 58 -11.74 2.80 -5.98
CA CYS A 58 -13.14 2.61 -6.39
C CYS A 58 -13.72 3.77 -7.24
N MET A 59 -13.15 4.97 -7.14
CA MET A 59 -13.62 6.17 -7.84
C MET A 59 -12.79 6.54 -9.08
N ILE A 60 -11.81 5.72 -9.47
CA ILE A 60 -10.98 5.96 -10.67
C ILE A 60 -11.01 4.75 -11.60
N ASN A 61 -10.78 5.00 -12.89
CA ASN A 61 -10.75 3.92 -13.88
C ASN A 61 -9.37 3.24 -13.96
N ARG A 62 -9.31 2.14 -14.73
CA ARG A 62 -8.07 1.37 -14.93
C ARG A 62 -6.92 2.21 -15.51
N ARG A 63 -7.20 3.11 -16.46
CA ARG A 63 -6.18 3.95 -17.09
C ARG A 63 -5.56 4.90 -16.07
N GLU A 64 -6.39 5.52 -15.24
CA GLU A 64 -5.94 6.40 -14.15
C GLU A 64 -5.09 5.64 -13.12
N MET A 65 -5.52 4.43 -12.73
CA MET A 65 -4.75 3.59 -11.81
C MET A 65 -3.38 3.17 -12.39
N LEU A 66 -3.35 2.70 -13.65
CA LEU A 66 -2.10 2.33 -14.31
C LEU A 66 -1.14 3.53 -14.46
N ASN A 67 -1.67 4.72 -14.73
CA ASN A 67 -0.85 5.94 -14.79
C ASN A 67 -0.19 6.24 -13.42
N ARG A 68 -0.92 6.04 -12.32
CA ARG A 68 -0.36 6.20 -10.97
C ARG A 68 0.72 5.18 -10.68
N LEU A 69 0.49 3.90 -10.99
CA LEU A 69 1.50 2.85 -10.81
C LEU A 69 2.77 3.15 -11.62
N ARG A 70 2.60 3.62 -12.86
CA ARG A 70 3.72 4.04 -13.71
C ARG A 70 4.52 5.20 -13.09
N LYS A 71 3.85 6.25 -12.60
CA LYS A 71 4.54 7.37 -11.92
C LYS A 71 5.32 6.93 -10.69
N ALA A 72 4.74 6.04 -9.87
CA ALA A 72 5.44 5.50 -8.71
C ALA A 72 6.66 4.66 -9.12
N ASN A 73 6.51 3.84 -10.17
CA ASN A 73 7.60 3.04 -10.74
C ASN A 73 8.72 3.92 -11.33
N GLU A 74 8.38 4.99 -12.05
CA GLU A 74 9.33 5.97 -12.56
C GLU A 74 10.11 6.66 -11.43
N ALA A 75 9.47 6.89 -10.28
CA ALA A 75 10.11 7.42 -9.08
C ALA A 75 10.89 6.35 -8.27
N GLY A 76 10.86 5.08 -8.67
CA GLY A 76 11.49 3.97 -7.95
C GLY A 76 10.83 3.64 -6.59
N VAL A 77 9.57 4.03 -6.39
CA VAL A 77 8.86 3.85 -5.11
C VAL A 77 7.92 2.65 -5.20
N PRO A 78 8.07 1.63 -4.34
CA PRO A 78 7.18 0.47 -4.35
C PRO A 78 5.76 0.86 -3.94
N VAL A 79 4.78 0.16 -4.51
CA VAL A 79 3.36 0.37 -4.25
C VAL A 79 2.72 -0.92 -3.76
N THR A 80 1.93 -0.82 -2.71
CA THR A 80 0.93 -1.81 -2.32
C THR A 80 -0.45 -1.16 -2.25
N ASN A 81 -1.49 -1.93 -1.91
CA ASN A 81 -2.83 -1.39 -1.70
C ASN A 81 -3.38 -1.76 -0.31
N TYR A 82 -4.49 -1.15 0.09
CA TYR A 82 -5.12 -1.39 1.39
C TYR A 82 -5.39 -2.87 1.64
N GLY A 83 -5.99 -3.59 0.70
CA GLY A 83 -6.32 -5.01 0.88
C GLY A 83 -5.08 -5.85 1.16
N VAL A 84 -4.04 -5.71 0.33
CA VAL A 84 -2.79 -6.48 0.49
C VAL A 84 -2.05 -6.10 1.77
N ALA A 85 -1.95 -4.79 2.08
CA ALA A 85 -1.31 -4.31 3.30
C ALA A 85 -2.03 -4.78 4.56
N ILE A 86 -3.36 -4.70 4.59
CA ILE A 86 -4.17 -5.17 5.72
C ILE A 86 -4.00 -6.68 5.90
N SER A 87 -4.14 -7.47 4.84
CA SER A 87 -3.97 -8.92 4.92
C SER A 87 -2.57 -9.31 5.42
N PHE A 88 -1.53 -8.56 5.02
CA PHE A 88 -0.18 -8.77 5.52
C PHE A 88 -0.06 -8.45 7.02
N LEU A 89 -0.48 -7.25 7.42
CA LEU A 89 -0.38 -6.76 8.81
C LEU A 89 -1.22 -7.59 9.79
N GLN A 90 -2.34 -8.16 9.34
CA GLN A 90 -3.22 -9.00 10.14
C GLN A 90 -2.84 -10.50 10.09
N GLY A 91 -1.77 -10.87 9.38
CA GLY A 91 -1.29 -12.26 9.34
C GLY A 91 -2.11 -13.22 8.47
N VAL A 92 -2.99 -12.71 7.60
CA VAL A 92 -3.89 -13.54 6.76
C VAL A 92 -3.52 -13.54 5.27
N ILE A 93 -2.41 -12.90 4.87
CA ILE A 93 -2.03 -12.74 3.46
C ILE A 93 -1.90 -14.06 2.69
N LYS A 94 -1.38 -15.12 3.30
CA LYS A 94 -1.30 -16.44 2.64
C LYS A 94 -2.68 -16.97 2.29
N ARG A 95 -3.65 -16.82 3.20
CA ARG A 95 -5.05 -17.21 2.96
C ARG A 95 -5.70 -16.32 1.90
N SER A 96 -5.43 -15.01 1.92
CA SER A 96 -5.92 -14.08 0.90
C SER A 96 -5.36 -14.36 -0.50
N LEU A 97 -4.12 -14.83 -0.60
CA LEU A 97 -3.45 -15.16 -1.86
C LEU A 97 -3.70 -16.59 -2.34
N ALA A 98 -4.25 -17.48 -1.49
CA ALA A 98 -4.49 -18.88 -1.84
C ALA A 98 -5.29 -19.10 -3.16
N PRO A 99 -6.31 -18.27 -3.49
CA PRO A 99 -7.00 -18.38 -4.77
C PRO A 99 -6.17 -17.93 -5.99
N PHE A 100 -4.99 -17.36 -5.78
CA PHE A 100 -4.10 -16.80 -6.80
C PHE A 100 -2.72 -17.48 -6.72
N PRO A 101 -2.57 -18.72 -7.24
CA PRO A 101 -1.37 -19.54 -7.02
C PRO A 101 -0.05 -18.85 -7.38
N PHE A 102 -0.01 -18.13 -8.50
CA PHE A 102 1.19 -17.40 -8.92
C PHE A 102 1.53 -16.23 -8.00
N ALA A 103 0.52 -15.53 -7.47
CA ALA A 103 0.74 -14.43 -6.52
C ALA A 103 1.22 -14.97 -5.16
N LEU A 104 0.65 -16.10 -4.71
CA LEU A 104 1.11 -16.78 -3.50
C LEU A 104 2.57 -17.24 -3.65
N LEU A 105 2.91 -17.89 -4.77
CA LEU A 105 4.28 -18.33 -5.06
C LEU A 105 5.26 -17.16 -5.09
N ALA A 106 4.91 -16.05 -5.74
CA ALA A 106 5.73 -14.84 -5.77
C ALA A 106 5.97 -14.31 -4.35
N PHE A 107 4.91 -14.20 -3.53
CA PHE A 107 5.02 -13.76 -2.15
C PHE A 107 5.93 -14.66 -1.30
N GLU A 108 5.76 -15.98 -1.40
CA GLU A 108 6.57 -16.93 -0.63
C GLU A 108 8.04 -16.96 -1.08
N THR A 109 8.29 -16.76 -2.38
CA THR A 109 9.65 -16.68 -2.92
C THR A 109 10.39 -15.46 -2.40
N GLU A 110 9.76 -14.28 -2.45
CA GLU A 110 10.37 -13.05 -1.92
C GLU A 110 10.54 -13.11 -0.39
N ARG A 111 9.59 -13.72 0.33
CA ARG A 111 9.72 -13.86 1.79
C ARG A 111 10.88 -14.77 2.19
N LYS A 112 11.10 -15.88 1.46
CA LYS A 112 12.26 -16.75 1.69
C LYS A 112 13.59 -16.03 1.46
N LYS A 113 13.68 -15.14 0.47
CA LYS A 113 14.89 -14.32 0.25
C LYS A 113 15.16 -13.40 1.43
N GLN A 114 14.14 -12.70 1.92
CA GLN A 114 14.26 -11.81 3.08
C GLN A 114 14.68 -12.56 4.37
N ASP A 115 14.22 -13.79 4.55
CA ASP A 115 14.60 -14.63 5.69
C ASP A 115 16.03 -15.18 5.56
N LEU A 116 16.58 -15.28 4.35
CA LEU A 116 17.97 -15.67 4.08
C LEU A 116 18.96 -14.51 4.21
N ASP A 117 18.50 -13.28 3.96
CA ASP A 117 19.30 -12.05 4.01
C ASP A 117 19.35 -11.41 5.42
N ARG A 118 18.62 -11.98 6.39
CA ARG A 118 18.56 -11.54 7.81
C ARG A 118 19.42 -12.42 8.71
#